data_AF-A0A8X6MVC9-F1
#
_entry.id   AF-A0A8X6MVC9-F1
#
_cell.length_a   1.000
_cell.length_b   1.000
_cell.length_c   1.000
_cell.angle_alpha   90.00
_cell.angle_beta   90.00
_cell.angle_gamma   90.00
#
_symmetry.space_group_name_H-M   'P 1'
#
loop_
_entity.id
_entity.type
_entity.pdbx_description
1 polymer ?
#
loop_
_entity_poly.entity_id
_entity_poly.type
_entity_poly.pdbx_seq_one_letter_code
_entity_poly.pdbx_strand_id
1 'polypeptide(L)'
;MYRRIDGTVLTFEGEDNLQCVITFQTDTKNQKFMLRFVHLAFRCEENLYIYDGSHALGNPKVHLTCRSTIADVGNVFTQSNYVTLKYVSGELTQPEKGSKLVITAFRESRYLCNDFVCSNGFCISQELTCDDENHCGDNSDETSYASCLGNTTARSRIPISGSEIVGMTAGTIFITLLIDCLLGGILKIFMI
;
A
#
# COMPACT_ATOMS: atom_id res chain seq x y z
N MET A 1 11.22 -5.48 13.35
CA MET A 1 11.19 -6.54 12.33
C MET A 1 11.00 -5.84 10.99
N TYR A 2 11.92 -6.02 10.03
CA TYR A 2 11.78 -5.42 8.69
C TYR A 2 11.19 -6.45 7.73
N ARG A 3 10.35 -6.01 6.79
CA ARG A 3 9.76 -6.87 5.77
C ARG A 3 10.22 -6.45 4.39
N ARG A 4 10.64 -7.43 3.60
CA ARG A 4 10.98 -7.21 2.20
C ARG A 4 9.74 -7.31 1.34
N ILE A 5 9.55 -6.31 0.48
CA ILE A 5 8.39 -6.21 -0.41
C ILE A 5 8.81 -5.55 -1.73
N ASP A 6 8.20 -6.00 -2.82
CA ASP A 6 8.20 -5.27 -4.09
C ASP A 6 6.97 -4.36 -4.20
N GLY A 7 5.83 -4.80 -3.68
CA GLY A 7 4.62 -4.01 -3.56
C GLY A 7 3.75 -4.50 -2.40
N THR A 8 2.94 -3.62 -1.81
CA THR A 8 1.93 -4.01 -0.83
C THR A 8 0.84 -2.95 -0.70
N VAL A 9 -0.35 -3.39 -0.32
CA VAL A 9 -1.49 -2.53 0.01
C VAL A 9 -1.73 -2.59 1.52
N LEU A 10 -1.77 -1.42 2.13
CA LEU A 10 -2.10 -1.25 3.54
C LEU A 10 -3.47 -0.60 3.67
N THR A 11 -4.28 -1.20 4.53
CA THR A 11 -5.57 -0.64 4.94
C THR A 11 -5.54 -0.32 6.43
N PHE A 12 -5.74 0.94 6.76
CA PHE A 12 -5.83 1.44 8.13
C PHE A 12 -7.29 1.40 8.55
N GLU A 13 -7.73 0.27 9.10
CA GLU A 13 -9.03 0.15 9.76
C GLU A 13 -8.82 0.56 11.21
N GLY A 14 -9.32 1.73 11.61
CA GLY A 14 -8.99 2.28 12.90
C GLY A 14 -9.58 1.46 14.04
N GLU A 15 -8.69 1.04 14.95
CA GLU A 15 -8.97 0.23 16.14
C GLU A 15 -8.46 0.97 17.37
N ASP A 16 -9.12 0.76 18.51
CA ASP A 16 -8.93 1.58 19.71
C ASP A 16 -7.51 1.48 20.27
N ASN A 17 -6.91 2.64 20.54
CA ASN A 17 -5.63 2.79 21.23
C ASN A 17 -4.48 1.99 20.60
N LEU A 18 -4.45 1.90 19.26
CA LEU A 18 -3.41 1.20 18.53
C LEU A 18 -2.20 2.11 18.31
N GLN A 19 -1.01 1.64 18.69
CA GLN A 19 0.25 2.22 18.25
C GLN A 19 1.06 1.18 17.49
N CYS A 20 1.25 1.40 16.20
CA CYS A 20 1.95 0.48 15.33
C CYS A 20 3.16 1.10 14.64
N VAL A 21 4.29 0.39 14.62
CA VAL A 21 5.48 0.77 13.86
C VAL A 21 5.89 -0.40 12.98
N ILE A 22 5.88 -0.19 11.66
CA ILE A 22 6.33 -1.16 10.68
C ILE A 22 7.39 -0.56 9.77
N THR A 23 8.41 -1.36 9.47
CA THR A 23 9.47 -0.98 8.54
C THR A 23 9.48 -1.95 7.36
N PHE A 24 9.43 -1.38 6.16
CA PHE A 24 9.64 -2.10 4.91
C PHE A 24 11.03 -1.83 4.38
N GLN A 25 11.57 -2.81 3.67
CA GLN A 25 12.82 -2.75 2.96
C GLN A 25 12.59 -3.25 1.53
N THR A 26 13.18 -2.59 0.54
CA THR A 26 13.19 -3.12 -0.82
C THR A 26 14.14 -4.32 -0.94
N ASP A 27 13.99 -5.12 -1.99
CA ASP A 27 14.87 -6.26 -2.22
C ASP A 27 16.31 -5.86 -2.54
N THR A 28 16.49 -4.75 -3.25
CA THR A 28 17.80 -4.21 -3.62
C THR A 28 18.03 -2.81 -3.07
N LYS A 29 19.29 -2.46 -2.80
CA LYS A 29 19.66 -1.12 -2.31
C LYS A 29 19.44 0.02 -3.32
N ASN A 30 19.26 -0.32 -4.59
CA ASN A 30 19.06 0.65 -5.67
C ASN A 30 17.56 0.94 -5.92
N GLN A 31 16.67 0.20 -5.27
CA GLN A 31 15.24 0.49 -5.25
C GLN A 31 14.91 1.52 -4.15
N LYS A 32 13.83 2.25 -4.38
CA LYS A 32 13.22 3.20 -3.46
C LYS A 32 11.73 2.89 -3.36
N PHE A 33 11.00 3.54 -2.47
CA PHE A 33 9.56 3.38 -2.33
C PHE A 33 8.80 4.58 -2.87
N MET A 34 7.74 4.31 -3.64
CA MET A 34 6.67 5.24 -3.93
C MET A 34 5.48 4.85 -3.06
N LEU A 35 4.90 5.82 -2.36
CA LEU A 35 3.73 5.65 -1.51
C LEU A 35 2.61 6.49 -2.10
N ARG A 36 1.46 5.86 -2.33
CA ARG A 36 0.28 6.50 -2.93
C ARG A 36 -0.97 6.19 -2.13
N PHE A 37 -1.68 7.22 -1.72
CA PHE A 37 -2.97 7.06 -1.06
C PHE A 37 -4.08 6.91 -2.11
N VAL A 38 -4.80 5.79 -2.05
CA VAL A 38 -6.02 5.57 -2.85
C VAL A 38 -7.21 6.21 -2.14
N HIS A 39 -7.26 6.09 -0.83
CA HIS A 39 -8.29 6.68 0.02
C HIS A 39 -7.63 7.22 1.28
N LEU A 40 -7.96 8.45 1.67
CA LEU A 40 -7.46 9.08 2.89
C LEU A 40 -8.68 9.55 3.69
N ALA A 41 -8.91 8.85 4.80
CA ALA A 41 -9.98 9.10 5.75
C ALA A 41 -9.45 8.78 7.16
N PHE A 42 -8.49 9.57 7.62
CA PHE A 42 -8.00 9.49 8.99
C PHE A 42 -8.89 10.33 9.90
N ARG A 43 -9.14 9.84 11.11
CA ARG A 43 -9.77 10.62 12.18
C ARG A 43 -8.78 11.54 12.86
N CYS A 44 -9.27 12.49 13.65
CA CYS A 44 -8.39 13.48 14.29
C CYS A 44 -7.58 12.88 15.44
N GLU A 45 -8.06 11.76 15.97
CA GLU A 45 -7.38 10.89 16.93
C GLU A 45 -6.37 9.97 16.24
N GLU A 46 -6.35 9.93 14.90
CA GLU A 46 -5.46 9.09 14.10
C GLU A 46 -4.35 9.91 13.47
N ASN A 47 -3.13 9.37 13.57
CA ASN A 47 -1.93 9.99 13.04
C ASN A 47 -1.09 8.93 12.33
N LEU A 48 -0.75 9.21 11.07
CA LEU A 48 0.21 8.40 10.32
C LEU A 48 1.47 9.23 10.06
N TYR A 49 2.61 8.72 10.53
CA TYR A 49 3.92 9.28 10.31
C TYR A 49 4.71 8.39 9.36
N ILE A 50 5.25 8.96 8.29
CA ILE A 50 6.05 8.27 7.28
C ILE A 50 7.50 8.75 7.40
N TYR A 51 8.43 7.82 7.61
CA TYR A 51 9.85 8.07 7.73
C TYR A 51 10.62 7.47 6.55
N ASP A 52 11.51 8.26 5.95
CA ASP A 52 12.41 7.87 4.87
C ASP A 52 13.65 7.15 5.43
N GLY A 53 13.44 5.97 6.01
CA GLY A 53 14.48 5.25 6.73
C GLY A 53 13.98 4.01 7.45
N SER A 54 14.90 3.32 8.11
CA SER A 54 14.66 2.03 8.79
C SER A 54 14.06 2.15 10.20
N HIS A 55 13.87 3.37 10.71
CA HIS A 55 13.37 3.61 12.06
C HIS A 55 12.48 4.86 12.12
N ALA A 56 11.55 4.88 13.09
CA ALA A 56 10.69 6.02 13.39
C ALA A 56 11.41 7.03 14.31
N LEU A 57 12.58 7.53 13.89
CA LEU A 57 13.40 8.47 14.66
C LEU A 57 13.56 9.79 13.88
N GLY A 58 13.51 10.90 14.61
CA GLY A 58 13.65 12.24 14.04
C GLY A 58 12.36 12.77 13.41
N ASN A 59 12.51 13.65 12.42
CA ASN A 59 11.39 14.28 11.74
C ASN A 59 10.80 13.33 10.68
N PRO A 60 9.47 13.14 10.64
CA PRO A 60 8.83 12.37 9.59
C PRO A 60 8.94 13.12 8.26
N LYS A 61 9.03 12.37 7.16
CA LYS A 61 8.93 12.89 5.80
C LYS A 61 7.51 13.42 5.52
N VAL A 62 6.50 12.72 6.03
CA VAL A 62 5.09 13.10 5.91
C VAL A 62 4.38 12.78 7.22
N HIS A 63 3.54 13.70 7.70
CA HIS A 63 2.64 13.50 8.83
C HIS A 63 1.22 13.75 8.37
N LEU A 64 0.38 12.72 8.47
CA LEU A 64 -1.02 12.76 8.07
C LEU A 64 -1.92 12.77 9.29
N THR A 65 -2.96 13.58 9.18
CA THR A 65 -4.02 13.79 10.18
C THR A 65 -5.38 13.85 9.48
N CYS A 66 -6.46 14.05 10.22
CA CYS A 66 -7.80 14.26 9.65
C CYS A 66 -7.95 15.47 8.72
N ARG A 67 -7.00 16.41 8.72
CA ARG A 67 -7.02 17.58 7.83
C ARG A 67 -6.28 17.36 6.52
N SER A 68 -5.51 16.28 6.43
CA SER A 68 -4.72 15.98 5.24
C SER A 68 -5.65 15.50 4.12
N THR A 69 -5.44 16.00 2.90
CA THR A 69 -6.18 15.53 1.71
C THR A 69 -5.23 14.83 0.74
N ILE A 70 -5.77 13.98 -0.13
CA ILE A 70 -4.97 13.29 -1.17
C ILE A 70 -4.27 14.32 -2.08
N ALA A 71 -4.91 15.46 -2.37
CA ALA A 71 -4.37 16.51 -3.22
C ALA A 71 -3.14 17.19 -2.60
N ASP A 72 -3.14 17.37 -1.27
CA ASP A 72 -2.01 18.00 -0.56
C ASP A 72 -0.82 17.05 -0.42
N VAL A 73 -1.08 15.74 -0.30
CA VAL A 73 -0.05 14.73 -0.05
C VAL A 73 0.61 14.27 -1.35
N GLY A 74 -0.20 14.01 -2.39
CA GLY A 74 0.27 13.47 -3.67
C GLY A 74 1.01 12.12 -3.53
N ASN A 75 1.87 11.83 -4.49
CA ASN A 75 2.76 10.67 -4.45
C ASN A 75 4.00 10.98 -3.62
N VAL A 76 4.31 10.15 -2.63
CA VAL A 76 5.44 10.32 -1.73
C VAL A 76 6.57 9.38 -2.14
N PHE A 77 7.77 9.92 -2.41
CA PHE A 77 8.93 9.13 -2.86
C PHE A 77 10.04 9.12 -1.82
N THR A 78 10.51 7.95 -1.42
CA THR A 78 11.66 7.82 -0.51
C THR A 78 12.99 8.01 -1.25
N GLN A 79 14.04 8.38 -0.52
CA GLN A 79 15.42 8.36 -1.01
C GLN A 79 16.14 7.08 -0.57
N SER A 80 15.74 6.53 0.58
CA SER A 80 16.24 5.29 1.13
C SER A 80 15.54 4.07 0.54
N ASN A 81 16.21 2.93 0.65
CA ASN A 81 15.68 1.59 0.36
C ASN A 81 14.83 1.04 1.54
N TYR A 82 14.57 1.87 2.55
CA TYR A 82 13.72 1.59 3.70
C TYR A 82 12.63 2.65 3.83
N VAL A 83 11.45 2.23 4.28
CA VAL A 83 10.40 3.14 4.74
C VAL A 83 9.84 2.63 6.06
N THR A 84 9.66 3.53 7.01
CA THR A 84 9.04 3.19 8.30
C THR A 84 7.75 3.97 8.47
N LEU A 85 6.68 3.26 8.77
CA LEU A 85 5.37 3.83 9.06
C LEU A 85 5.11 3.70 10.56
N LYS A 86 4.72 4.80 11.18
CA LYS A 86 4.20 4.81 12.54
C LYS A 86 2.75 5.27 12.49
N TYR A 87 1.84 4.36 12.79
CA TYR A 87 0.41 4.64 12.92
C TYR A 87 0.04 4.72 14.40
N VAL A 88 -0.72 5.74 14.78
CA VAL A 88 -1.21 5.95 16.14
C VAL A 88 -2.69 6.27 16.05
N SER A 89 -3.55 5.49 16.69
CA SER A 89 -4.97 5.78 16.88
C SER A 89 -5.28 6.01 18.36
N GLY A 90 -6.32 6.81 18.62
CA GLY A 90 -6.88 7.02 19.96
C GLY A 90 -8.08 6.11 20.24
N GLU A 91 -8.97 6.55 21.13
CA GLU A 91 -10.22 5.88 21.48
C GLU A 91 -11.32 6.21 20.44
N LEU A 92 -11.91 5.18 19.82
CA LEU A 92 -12.77 5.31 18.65
C LEU A 92 -14.16 4.76 18.98
N THR A 93 -15.20 5.49 18.58
CA THR A 93 -16.58 5.17 18.98
C THR A 93 -17.40 4.52 17.86
N GLN A 94 -16.89 4.48 16.62
CA GLN A 94 -17.57 3.87 15.46
C GLN A 94 -16.57 3.31 14.43
N PRO A 95 -16.90 2.21 13.73
CA PRO A 95 -16.14 1.75 12.58
C PRO A 95 -16.40 2.67 11.38
N GLU A 96 -15.35 3.26 10.81
CA GLU A 96 -15.43 4.09 9.59
C GLU A 96 -14.58 3.48 8.46
N LYS A 97 -14.78 3.96 7.23
CA LYS A 97 -14.00 3.50 6.06
C LYS A 97 -12.54 3.88 6.24
N GLY A 98 -11.68 2.86 6.36
CA GLY A 98 -10.26 3.03 6.55
C GLY A 98 -9.54 3.77 5.41
N SER A 99 -8.34 4.24 5.71
CA SER A 99 -7.42 4.78 4.70
C SER A 99 -6.73 3.63 3.95
N LYS A 100 -6.49 3.80 2.65
CA LYS A 100 -5.84 2.80 1.79
C LYS A 100 -4.58 3.39 1.17
N LEU A 101 -3.46 2.73 1.40
CA LEU A 101 -2.12 3.12 0.97
C LEU A 101 -1.51 2.01 0.13
N VAL A 102 -1.05 2.34 -1.06
CA VAL A 102 -0.26 1.46 -1.94
C VAL A 102 1.20 1.86 -1.79
N ILE A 103 2.07 0.89 -1.53
CA ILE A 103 3.52 1.09 -1.41
C ILE A 103 4.18 0.22 -2.47
N THR A 104 4.99 0.85 -3.32
CA THR A 104 5.66 0.19 -4.43
C THR A 104 7.15 0.41 -4.34
N ALA A 105 7.94 -0.66 -4.36
CA ALA A 105 9.37 -0.60 -4.62
C ALA A 105 9.60 -0.34 -6.10
N PHE A 106 10.30 0.74 -6.42
CA PHE A 106 10.58 1.13 -7.80
C PHE A 106 12.04 1.51 -8.00
N ARG A 107 12.47 1.52 -9.26
CA ARG A 107 13.76 2.06 -9.70
C ARG A 107 13.52 3.15 -10.73
N GLU A 108 14.31 4.22 -10.66
CA GLU A 108 14.22 5.36 -11.61
C GLU A 108 14.80 5.05 -13.00
N SER A 109 15.55 3.96 -13.16
CA SER A 109 16.24 3.65 -14.42
C SER A 109 15.45 2.71 -15.31
N ARG A 110 14.95 3.25 -16.44
CA ARG A 110 14.33 2.48 -17.53
C ARG A 110 15.31 1.51 -18.21
N TYR A 111 16.57 1.91 -18.34
CA TYR A 111 17.57 1.18 -19.13
C TYR A 111 18.12 -0.07 -18.45
N LEU A 112 17.94 -0.18 -17.14
CA LEU A 112 18.40 -1.32 -16.35
C LEU A 112 17.23 -2.11 -15.76
N CYS A 113 16.02 -1.96 -16.30
CA CYS A 113 14.84 -2.68 -15.85
C CYS A 113 14.77 -4.05 -16.53
N ASN A 114 14.81 -5.11 -15.73
CA ASN A 114 14.56 -6.48 -16.21
C ASN A 114 13.09 -6.89 -16.02
N ASP A 115 12.29 -6.02 -15.38
CA ASP A 115 10.90 -6.23 -15.01
C ASP A 115 9.99 -5.28 -15.82
N PHE A 116 8.89 -4.81 -15.25
CA PHE A 116 7.96 -3.93 -15.93
C PHE A 116 8.38 -2.46 -15.88
N VAL A 117 8.43 -1.80 -17.05
CA VAL A 117 8.71 -0.37 -17.17
C VAL A 117 7.41 0.40 -17.36
N CYS A 118 7.05 1.21 -16.37
CA CYS A 118 5.92 2.15 -16.42
C CYS A 118 6.11 3.21 -17.51
N SER A 119 5.01 3.82 -17.98
CA SER A 119 5.06 4.86 -19.02
C SER A 119 5.83 6.11 -18.59
N ASN A 120 5.77 6.45 -17.30
CA ASN A 120 6.52 7.53 -16.66
C ASN A 120 8.03 7.22 -16.49
N GLY A 121 8.45 5.97 -16.74
CA GLY A 121 9.83 5.53 -16.69
C GLY A 121 10.28 4.87 -15.39
N PHE A 122 9.38 4.63 -14.44
CA PHE A 122 9.69 3.79 -13.30
C PHE A 122 9.74 2.32 -13.69
N CYS A 123 10.59 1.57 -13.00
CA CYS A 123 10.70 0.13 -13.12
C CYS A 123 10.18 -0.51 -11.84
N ILE A 124 9.17 -1.38 -11.96
CA ILE A 124 8.51 -2.08 -10.86
C ILE A 124 8.50 -3.59 -11.13
N SER A 125 8.23 -4.41 -10.12
CA SER A 125 8.09 -5.87 -10.31
C SER A 125 6.94 -6.18 -11.27
N GLN A 126 7.14 -7.18 -12.13
CA GLN A 126 6.11 -7.63 -13.07
C GLN A 126 4.88 -8.24 -12.35
N GLU A 127 5.05 -8.69 -11.10
CA GLU A 127 3.95 -9.24 -10.28
C GLU A 127 2.92 -8.16 -9.89
N LEU A 128 3.28 -6.88 -10.04
CA LEU A 128 2.46 -5.73 -9.68
C LEU A 128 1.67 -5.16 -10.87
N THR A 129 1.48 -5.95 -11.93
CA THR A 129 0.70 -5.54 -13.11
C THR A 129 -0.63 -6.26 -13.15
N CYS A 130 -1.69 -5.55 -13.52
CA CYS A 130 -3.06 -6.05 -13.63
C CYS A 130 -3.62 -6.57 -12.29
N ASP A 131 -3.28 -5.92 -11.18
CA ASP A 131 -3.67 -6.33 -9.81
C ASP A 131 -4.76 -5.44 -9.18
N ASP A 132 -5.39 -4.58 -9.97
CA ASP A 132 -6.39 -3.57 -9.59
C ASP A 132 -5.81 -2.37 -8.80
N GLU A 133 -4.48 -2.26 -8.63
CA GLU A 133 -3.83 -1.17 -7.92
C GLU A 133 -2.78 -0.46 -8.78
N ASN A 134 -2.89 0.86 -8.86
CA ASN A 134 -1.90 1.67 -9.57
C ASN A 134 -0.59 1.78 -8.77
N HIS A 135 0.36 0.91 -9.08
CA HIS A 135 1.74 0.82 -8.60
C HIS A 135 2.71 1.70 -9.41
N CYS A 136 2.40 2.03 -10.66
CA CYS A 136 3.22 2.95 -11.46
C CYS A 136 3.04 4.43 -11.10
N GLY A 137 1.91 4.77 -10.48
CA GLY A 137 1.47 6.16 -10.22
C GLY A 137 0.82 6.83 -11.43
N ASP A 138 1.03 6.31 -12.65
CA ASP A 138 0.43 6.75 -13.92
C ASP A 138 -0.60 5.75 -14.48
N ASN A 139 -0.87 4.66 -13.75
CA ASN A 139 -1.83 3.61 -14.08
C ASN A 139 -1.45 2.78 -15.32
N SER A 140 -0.22 2.85 -15.81
CA SER A 140 0.22 2.12 -17.01
C SER A 140 0.34 0.60 -16.79
N ASP A 141 0.57 0.19 -15.55
CA ASP A 141 0.51 -1.19 -15.03
C ASP A 141 -0.88 -1.84 -15.06
N GLU A 142 -1.95 -1.03 -15.03
CA GLU A 142 -3.34 -1.51 -14.98
C GLU A 142 -4.11 -1.33 -16.31
N THR A 143 -3.39 -1.09 -17.40
CA THR A 143 -3.98 -0.79 -18.71
C THR A 143 -3.51 -1.76 -19.79
N SER A 144 -3.99 -1.55 -21.02
CA SER A 144 -3.47 -2.25 -22.20
C SER A 144 -1.97 -2.04 -22.42
N TYR A 145 -1.35 -1.03 -21.80
CA TYR A 145 0.11 -0.84 -21.84
C TYR A 145 0.85 -2.01 -21.18
N ALA A 146 0.34 -2.54 -20.07
CA ALA A 146 0.81 -3.79 -19.46
C ALA A 146 0.21 -5.05 -20.10
N SER A 147 -0.48 -4.92 -21.24
CA SER A 147 -1.23 -6.01 -21.86
C SER A 147 -2.29 -6.64 -20.95
N CYS A 148 -2.83 -5.87 -19.99
CA CYS A 148 -3.97 -6.33 -19.20
C CYS A 148 -5.15 -6.56 -20.14
N LEU A 149 -5.60 -7.83 -20.23
CA LEU A 149 -6.81 -8.15 -20.95
C LEU A 149 -7.96 -7.56 -20.14
N GLY A 150 -8.48 -6.41 -20.57
CA GLY A 150 -9.70 -5.84 -20.04
C GLY A 150 -10.80 -6.88 -20.19
N ASN A 151 -11.08 -7.60 -19.11
CA ASN A 151 -12.12 -8.60 -19.14
C ASN A 151 -13.45 -7.84 -19.18
N THR A 152 -14.03 -7.73 -20.37
CA THR A 152 -15.42 -7.29 -20.59
C THR A 152 -16.44 -8.28 -20.03
N THR A 153 -16.04 -9.20 -19.14
CA THR A 153 -16.94 -9.67 -18.11
C THR A 153 -16.62 -8.94 -16.83
N ALA A 154 -17.53 -8.05 -16.44
CA ALA A 154 -17.81 -7.77 -15.04
C ALA A 154 -17.41 -8.98 -14.20
N ARG A 155 -16.53 -8.77 -13.22
CA ARG A 155 -16.54 -9.61 -12.02
C ARG A 155 -18.00 -9.61 -11.60
N SER A 156 -18.70 -10.70 -11.92
CA SER A 156 -20.12 -10.83 -11.67
C SER A 156 -20.24 -10.82 -10.15
N ARG A 157 -20.41 -9.62 -9.59
CA ARG A 157 -20.93 -9.46 -8.24
C ARG A 157 -22.38 -9.88 -8.35
N ILE A 158 -22.60 -11.19 -8.34
CA ILE A 158 -23.87 -11.73 -7.87
C ILE A 158 -23.95 -11.22 -6.43
N PRO A 159 -24.94 -10.40 -6.07
CA PRO A 159 -25.16 -10.03 -4.68
C PRO A 159 -25.79 -11.25 -4.01
N ILE A 160 -24.98 -12.25 -3.68
CA ILE A 160 -25.42 -13.36 -2.84
C ILE A 160 -25.37 -12.86 -1.40
N SER A 161 -26.53 -12.42 -0.94
CA SER A 161 -26.87 -12.37 0.47
C SER A 161 -26.70 -13.76 1.08
N GLY A 162 -25.72 -13.90 1.97
CA GLY A 162 -25.64 -15.02 2.89
C GLY A 162 -24.91 -16.27 2.38
N SER A 163 -24.09 -16.81 3.27
CA SER A 163 -23.50 -18.16 3.34
C SER A 163 -22.51 -18.61 2.25
N GLU A 164 -21.24 -18.58 2.65
CA GLU A 164 -20.23 -19.65 2.53
C GLU A 164 -19.98 -20.41 1.20
N ILE A 165 -18.67 -20.51 0.89
CA ILE A 165 -17.86 -21.49 0.15
C ILE A 165 -17.67 -21.48 -1.41
N VAL A 166 -16.36 -21.43 -1.74
CA VAL A 166 -15.56 -21.99 -2.85
C VAL A 166 -15.78 -21.51 -4.30
N GLY A 167 -14.70 -20.93 -4.85
CA GLY A 167 -14.43 -20.87 -6.28
C GLY A 167 -13.08 -20.20 -6.56
N MET A 168 -12.03 -21.00 -6.79
CA MET A 168 -10.68 -20.54 -7.17
C MET A 168 -10.73 -19.79 -8.51
N THR A 169 -10.32 -18.52 -8.54
CA THR A 169 -9.81 -17.89 -9.77
C THR A 169 -8.29 -17.87 -9.68
N ALA A 170 -7.66 -18.49 -10.67
CA ALA A 170 -6.22 -18.62 -10.79
C ALA A 170 -5.50 -17.26 -10.64
N GLY A 171 -4.47 -17.21 -9.80
CA GLY A 171 -3.32 -16.35 -10.07
C GLY A 171 -2.78 -15.46 -8.95
N THR A 172 -3.50 -15.15 -7.88
CA THR A 172 -2.95 -14.33 -6.79
C THR A 172 -3.35 -14.89 -5.43
N ILE A 173 -2.39 -15.49 -4.74
CA ILE A 173 -2.53 -15.76 -3.31
C ILE A 173 -2.34 -14.40 -2.63
N PHE A 174 -3.40 -13.60 -2.51
CA PHE A 174 -3.37 -12.40 -1.68
C PHE A 174 -3.21 -12.86 -0.22
N ILE A 175 -1.96 -12.95 0.23
CA ILE A 175 -1.66 -13.32 1.62
C ILE A 175 -2.02 -12.11 2.47
N THR A 176 -3.15 -12.21 3.16
CA THR A 176 -3.58 -11.23 4.14
C THR A 176 -2.80 -11.46 5.43
N LEU A 177 -1.87 -10.55 5.72
CA LEU A 177 -1.11 -10.56 6.97
C LEU A 177 -1.76 -9.58 7.94
N LEU A 178 -2.34 -10.12 9.01
CA LEU A 178 -2.75 -9.36 10.17
C LEU A 178 -1.52 -9.14 11.04
N ILE A 179 -1.12 -7.88 11.20
CA ILE A 179 -0.05 -7.54 12.13
C ILE A 179 -0.68 -6.98 13.39
N ASP A 180 -0.65 -7.80 14.43
CA ASP A 180 -0.93 -7.37 15.79
C ASP A 180 0.22 -6.49 16.25
N CYS A 181 -0.03 -5.19 16.35
CA CYS A 181 0.98 -4.25 16.81
C CYS A 181 0.98 -4.23 18.34
N LEU A 182 1.52 -5.32 18.89
CA LEU A 182 1.93 -5.58 20.27
C LEU A 182 0.89 -5.45 21.39
N LEU A 183 -0.18 -4.64 21.33
CA LEU A 183 -1.02 -4.33 22.49
C LEU A 183 -2.50 -3.96 22.22
N GLY A 184 -3.10 -4.37 21.09
CA GLY A 184 -4.57 -4.33 20.97
C GLY A 184 -5.19 -3.96 19.62
N GLY A 185 -4.45 -4.06 18.51
CA GLY A 185 -5.09 -3.92 17.21
C GLY A 185 -4.30 -4.39 16.00
N ILE A 186 -5.00 -4.48 14.87
CA ILE A 186 -4.68 -5.22 13.66
C ILE A 186 -4.46 -4.25 12.50
N LEU A 187 -3.20 -4.12 12.08
CA LEU A 187 -2.92 -3.53 10.76
C LEU A 187 -3.05 -4.61 9.70
N LYS A 188 -4.00 -4.42 8.76
CA LYS A 188 -4.21 -5.33 7.64
C LYS A 188 -3.28 -4.99 6.49
N ILE A 189 -2.46 -5.97 6.11
CA ILE A 189 -1.50 -5.87 5.03
C ILE A 189 -1.84 -6.91 3.98
N PHE A 190 -2.06 -6.47 2.76
CA PHE A 190 -2.24 -7.33 1.60
C PHE A 190 -0.93 -7.32 0.83
N MET A 191 -0.22 -8.44 0.86
CA MET A 191 0.92 -8.68 -0.01
C MET A 191 0.40 -9.28 -1.31
N ILE A 192 0.89 -8.75 -2.42
CA ILE A 192 0.57 -9.16 -3.79
C ILE A 192 1.73 -10.02 -4.28
#